data_AF-A0A368ZI80-F1
#
_entry.id   AF-A0A368ZI80-F1
#
_cell.length_a   1.000
_cell.length_b   1.000
_cell.length_c   1.000
_cell.angle_alpha   90.00
_cell.angle_beta   90.00
_cell.angle_gamma   90.00
#
_symmetry.space_group_name_H-M   'P 1'
#
loop_
_entity.id
_entity.type
_entity.pdbx_description
1 polymer ?
#
loop_
_entity_poly.entity_id
_entity_poly.type
_entity_poly.pdbx_seq_one_letter_code
_entity_poly.pdbx_strand_id
1 'polypeptide(L)'
;MIKRISTFILMLSACSVFAQLGGESTYQFLNLVSSPRQAALGGKIITNFDHDVTEALYNPASINYKMHNQLAINYSSYLGDISYGTAAYAYTWDRHVQTFHIGVTYINYGSFDGYDLDGNSTGTFSGNETAISAGYNYKIPFSDIYVGANLKVITSALEQYNSVGGALDFGVMYINEKLDFHAALTVRNLGTQFSTYAGQNEPLPLEVNFGMSQTLENVPLRWHLTLENLQKWPISVANPARVTTDLDGNQTEEKVSFLNEGLRHLILGAELFPEGGFNIRLGYNFRRAEELRIVDQRNFSGLSVGVGIKLNKMRFSYTHARYSGASNTSFFGLQIDLQ
;
A
#
# COMPACT_ATOMS: atom_id res chain seq x y z
N MET A 1 39.93 9.70 38.87
CA MET A 1 39.64 8.85 37.69
C MET A 1 38.15 8.54 37.54
N ILE A 2 37.47 8.09 38.60
CA ILE A 2 36.03 7.73 38.57
C ILE A 2 35.12 8.86 38.07
N LYS A 3 35.36 10.12 38.48
CA LYS A 3 34.56 11.28 38.01
C LYS A 3 34.67 11.55 36.51
N ARG A 4 35.78 11.21 35.84
CA ARG A 4 35.97 11.43 34.39
C ARG A 4 35.33 10.31 33.56
N ILE A 5 35.32 9.09 34.10
CA ILE A 5 34.66 7.93 33.48
C ILE A 5 33.13 8.10 33.54
N SER A 6 32.60 8.60 34.67
CA SER A 6 31.17 8.87 34.79
C SER A 6 30.70 10.01 33.87
N THR A 7 31.52 11.04 33.62
CA THR A 7 31.15 12.09 32.63
C THR A 7 31.16 11.57 31.20
N PHE A 8 32.09 10.68 30.86
CA PHE A 8 32.18 10.07 29.53
C PHE A 8 30.98 9.15 29.25
N ILE A 9 30.53 8.38 30.24
CA ILE A 9 29.33 7.53 30.15
C ILE A 9 28.06 8.39 30.02
N LEU A 10 27.99 9.54 30.70
CA LEU A 10 26.86 10.48 30.59
C LEU A 10 26.78 11.17 29.21
N MET A 11 27.92 11.43 28.56
CA MET A 11 27.95 11.98 27.20
C MET A 11 27.62 10.94 26.12
N LEU A 12 27.91 9.66 26.35
CA LEU A 12 27.50 8.56 25.46
C LEU A 12 25.99 8.23 25.55
N SER A 13 25.29 8.75 26.57
CA SER A 13 23.85 8.55 26.77
C SER A 13 22.99 9.72 26.28
N ALA A 14 23.58 10.67 25.54
CA ALA A 14 22.84 11.64 24.73
C ALA A 14 22.25 10.94 23.49
N CYS A 15 21.25 10.08 23.71
CA CYS A 15 20.39 9.61 22.64
C CYS A 15 19.61 10.79 22.08
N SER A 16 19.67 10.98 20.76
CA SER A 16 18.79 11.89 20.04
C SER A 16 17.34 11.46 20.30
N VAL A 17 16.59 12.26 21.05
CA VAL A 17 15.15 12.08 21.19
C VAL A 17 14.51 12.65 19.93
N PHE A 18 14.06 11.78 19.03
CA PHE A 18 13.19 12.19 17.93
C PHE A 18 11.76 12.26 18.47
N ALA A 19 11.26 13.48 18.70
CA ALA A 19 9.86 13.72 19.00
C ALA A 19 9.12 13.99 17.69
N GLN A 20 8.60 12.94 17.06
CA GLN A 20 7.48 12.99 16.11
C GLN A 20 6.96 11.56 15.91
N LEU A 21 5.73 11.29 16.38
CA LEU A 21 5.10 9.97 16.42
C LEU A 21 4.32 9.63 15.12
N GLY A 22 4.57 10.34 14.01
CA GLY A 22 3.91 10.11 12.73
C GLY A 22 4.49 11.00 11.63
N GLY A 23 4.38 10.54 10.37
CA GLY A 23 4.93 11.26 9.21
C GLY A 23 6.41 11.00 8.93
N GLU A 24 6.90 9.78 9.19
CA GLU A 24 8.33 9.41 9.04
C GLU A 24 8.88 9.53 7.62
N SER A 25 8.00 9.58 6.61
CA SER A 25 8.40 9.65 5.21
C SER A 25 7.45 10.49 4.40
N THR A 26 8.00 11.14 3.39
CA THR A 26 7.26 11.93 2.41
C THR A 26 6.53 11.03 1.40
N TYR A 27 5.65 11.58 0.57
CA TYR A 27 4.93 10.86 -0.50
C TYR A 27 4.20 9.58 -0.03
N GLN A 28 3.53 9.62 1.13
CA GLN A 28 2.81 8.46 1.69
C GLN A 28 1.72 7.91 0.76
N PHE A 29 1.23 8.72 -0.18
CA PHE A 29 0.24 8.30 -1.16
C PHE A 29 0.68 7.09 -2.01
N LEU A 30 2.00 6.84 -2.14
CA LEU A 30 2.55 5.68 -2.84
C LEU A 30 2.15 4.33 -2.22
N ASN A 31 1.74 4.33 -0.95
CA ASN A 31 1.29 3.15 -0.23
C ASN A 31 -0.23 3.00 -0.18
N LEU A 32 -0.98 3.91 -0.78
CA LEU A 32 -2.44 3.80 -0.92
C LEU A 32 -2.82 2.67 -1.87
N VAL A 33 -3.96 2.05 -1.60
CA VAL A 33 -4.43 0.86 -2.31
C VAL A 33 -4.77 1.18 -3.76
N SER A 34 -4.10 0.53 -4.72
CA SER A 34 -4.23 0.91 -6.14
C SER A 34 -5.54 0.48 -6.80
N SER A 35 -6.21 -0.57 -6.33
CA SER A 35 -7.41 -1.10 -6.99
C SER A 35 -8.42 -1.70 -6.02
N PRO A 36 -9.71 -1.81 -6.41
CA PRO A 36 -10.70 -2.47 -5.57
C PRO A 36 -10.35 -3.92 -5.29
N ARG A 37 -9.80 -4.66 -6.26
CA ARG A 37 -9.36 -6.05 -6.04
C ARG A 37 -8.35 -6.15 -4.90
N GLN A 38 -7.35 -5.27 -4.92
CA GLN A 38 -6.35 -5.16 -3.86
C GLN A 38 -6.99 -4.80 -2.52
N ALA A 39 -7.88 -3.81 -2.51
CA ALA A 39 -8.61 -3.39 -1.31
C ALA A 39 -9.43 -4.54 -0.71
N ALA A 40 -10.11 -5.32 -1.54
CA ALA A 40 -11.02 -6.37 -1.11
C ALA A 40 -10.31 -7.50 -0.38
N LEU A 41 -9.05 -7.73 -0.74
CA LEU A 41 -8.24 -8.83 -0.23
C LEU A 41 -7.27 -8.37 0.86
N GLY A 42 -7.58 -7.25 1.53
CA GLY A 42 -6.84 -6.76 2.69
C GLY A 42 -5.83 -5.65 2.39
N GLY A 43 -5.73 -5.20 1.14
CA GLY A 43 -5.07 -3.96 0.74
C GLY A 43 -3.72 -4.12 0.03
N LYS A 44 -2.99 -5.21 0.29
CA LYS A 44 -1.68 -5.46 -0.34
C LYS A 44 -1.51 -6.93 -0.70
N ILE A 45 -1.70 -7.24 -1.97
CA ILE A 45 -1.34 -8.50 -2.60
C ILE A 45 -0.24 -8.23 -3.61
N ILE A 46 0.69 -9.17 -3.69
CA ILE A 46 1.83 -9.10 -4.62
C ILE A 46 2.00 -10.38 -5.42
N THR A 47 1.01 -11.29 -5.41
CA THR A 47 1.14 -12.65 -5.97
C THR A 47 0.19 -12.91 -7.13
N ASN A 48 -0.58 -11.94 -7.60
CA ASN A 48 -1.47 -12.17 -8.74
C ASN A 48 -0.66 -12.22 -10.04
N PHE A 49 -1.03 -13.12 -10.96
CA PHE A 49 -0.41 -13.23 -12.28
C PHE A 49 -1.48 -13.52 -13.34
N ASP A 50 -2.26 -12.49 -13.64
CA ASP A 50 -3.39 -12.55 -14.56
C ASP A 50 -3.50 -11.29 -15.43
N HIS A 51 -4.70 -10.97 -15.91
CA HIS A 51 -4.97 -9.83 -16.77
C HIS A 51 -4.97 -8.47 -16.04
N ASP A 52 -4.97 -8.45 -14.70
CA ASP A 52 -5.11 -7.24 -13.91
C ASP A 52 -3.84 -6.38 -13.93
N VAL A 53 -3.84 -5.35 -14.78
CA VAL A 53 -2.74 -4.38 -14.94
C VAL A 53 -2.46 -3.55 -13.68
N THR A 54 -3.35 -3.55 -12.70
CA THR A 54 -3.13 -2.80 -11.45
C THR A 54 -2.14 -3.50 -10.52
N GLU A 55 -1.94 -4.82 -10.67
CA GLU A 55 -1.00 -5.60 -9.86
C GLU A 55 0.45 -5.14 -10.07
N ALA A 56 0.78 -4.74 -11.30
CA ALA A 56 2.09 -4.27 -11.67
C ALA A 56 2.52 -2.98 -10.93
N LEU A 57 1.57 -2.20 -10.40
CA LEU A 57 1.85 -1.04 -9.52
C LEU A 57 2.42 -1.45 -8.15
N TYR A 58 2.19 -2.69 -7.73
CA TYR A 58 2.64 -3.26 -6.46
C TYR A 58 3.79 -4.26 -6.63
N ASN A 59 3.71 -5.11 -7.65
CA ASN A 59 4.72 -6.08 -7.98
C ASN A 59 5.07 -6.02 -9.47
N PRO A 60 6.19 -5.41 -9.88
CA PRO A 60 6.59 -5.39 -11.29
C PRO A 60 6.89 -6.78 -11.87
N ALA A 61 7.20 -7.80 -11.05
CA ALA A 61 7.37 -9.16 -11.53
C ALA A 61 6.04 -9.80 -12.00
N SER A 62 4.89 -9.21 -11.65
CA SER A 62 3.58 -9.68 -12.09
C SER A 62 3.21 -9.30 -13.52
N ILE A 63 3.88 -8.29 -14.10
CA ILE A 63 3.65 -7.85 -15.48
C ILE A 63 3.75 -9.07 -16.40
N ASN A 64 2.78 -9.27 -17.30
CA ASN A 64 2.77 -10.49 -18.11
C ASN A 64 1.96 -10.32 -19.39
N TYR A 65 2.10 -11.28 -20.31
CA TYR A 65 1.47 -11.24 -21.63
C TYR A 65 -0.07 -11.21 -21.59
N LYS A 66 -0.73 -11.70 -20.53
CA LYS A 66 -2.20 -11.64 -20.37
C LYS A 66 -2.70 -10.22 -20.11
N MET A 67 -1.81 -9.30 -19.76
CA MET A 67 -2.11 -7.88 -19.57
C MET A 67 -2.14 -7.09 -20.89
N HIS A 68 -1.81 -7.71 -22.03
CA HIS A 68 -1.81 -7.04 -23.33
C HIS A 68 -3.14 -6.34 -23.61
N ASN A 69 -3.09 -5.05 -23.95
CA ASN A 69 -4.25 -4.21 -24.26
C ASN A 69 -5.29 -4.11 -23.14
N GLN A 70 -4.90 -4.40 -21.90
CA GLN A 70 -5.74 -4.17 -20.73
C GLN A 70 -5.51 -2.74 -20.23
N LEU A 71 -6.59 -2.00 -20.05
CA LEU A 71 -6.62 -0.69 -19.40
C LEU A 71 -7.42 -0.81 -18.11
N ALA A 72 -6.89 -0.36 -16.98
CA ALA A 72 -7.62 -0.25 -15.74
C ALA A 72 -7.64 1.19 -15.24
N ILE A 73 -8.79 1.62 -14.74
CA ILE A 73 -8.99 2.91 -14.07
C ILE A 73 -9.72 2.63 -12.77
N ASN A 74 -9.19 3.16 -11.67
CA ASN A 74 -9.76 2.99 -10.34
C ASN A 74 -9.92 4.35 -9.66
N TYR A 75 -10.96 4.46 -8.85
CA TYR A 75 -11.30 5.64 -8.09
C TYR A 75 -11.74 5.26 -6.68
N SER A 76 -11.31 6.03 -5.69
CA SER A 76 -11.79 5.90 -4.33
C SER A 76 -12.03 7.27 -3.70
N SER A 77 -13.18 7.38 -3.03
CA SER A 77 -13.49 8.50 -2.15
C SER A 77 -12.96 8.15 -0.77
N TYR A 78 -11.90 8.82 -0.34
CA TYR A 78 -11.25 8.62 0.93
C TYR A 78 -11.82 9.54 2.02
N LEU A 79 -11.25 9.52 3.22
CA LEU A 79 -11.74 10.32 4.35
C LEU A 79 -11.46 11.82 4.14
N GLY A 80 -12.37 12.69 4.57
CA GLY A 80 -12.17 14.14 4.59
C GLY A 80 -12.09 14.78 3.21
N ASP A 81 -13.00 14.41 2.30
CA ASP A 81 -13.07 14.88 0.91
C ASP A 81 -11.84 14.59 0.04
N ILE A 82 -10.88 13.81 0.57
CA ILE A 82 -9.74 13.30 -0.17
C ILE A 82 -10.27 12.32 -1.22
N SER A 83 -9.81 12.49 -2.45
CA SER A 83 -10.07 11.54 -3.53
C SER A 83 -8.76 11.08 -4.13
N TYR A 84 -8.69 9.82 -4.54
CA TYR A 84 -7.52 9.34 -5.24
C TYR A 84 -7.91 8.29 -6.27
N GLY A 85 -7.07 8.15 -7.27
CA GLY A 85 -7.32 7.25 -8.39
C GLY A 85 -6.04 6.70 -8.96
N THR A 86 -6.17 5.59 -9.66
CA THR A 86 -5.09 4.98 -10.41
C THR A 86 -5.54 4.69 -11.83
N ALA A 87 -4.59 4.74 -12.75
CA ALA A 87 -4.77 4.23 -14.09
C ALA A 87 -3.57 3.35 -14.45
N ALA A 88 -3.79 2.26 -15.13
CA ALA A 88 -2.73 1.35 -15.55
C ALA A 88 -3.04 0.77 -16.92
N TYR A 89 -2.00 0.60 -17.74
CA TYR A 89 -2.09 0.03 -19.07
C TYR A 89 -0.86 -0.83 -19.34
N ALA A 90 -1.05 -1.91 -20.09
CA ALA A 90 0.05 -2.74 -20.53
C ALA A 90 -0.04 -3.09 -22.01
N TYR A 91 1.12 -3.10 -22.65
CA TYR A 91 1.29 -3.39 -24.07
C TYR A 91 2.39 -4.43 -24.27
N THR A 92 2.16 -5.35 -25.19
CA THR A 92 3.11 -6.43 -25.52
C THR A 92 3.54 -6.20 -26.95
N TRP A 93 4.83 -5.94 -27.16
CA TRP A 93 5.36 -5.58 -28.47
C TRP A 93 5.50 -6.80 -29.38
N ASP A 94 5.98 -7.93 -28.85
CA ASP A 94 6.07 -9.20 -29.57
C ASP A 94 5.84 -10.38 -28.62
N ARG A 95 5.42 -11.54 -29.12
CA ARG A 95 5.30 -12.77 -28.33
C ARG A 95 6.65 -13.25 -27.79
N HIS A 96 7.76 -12.85 -28.40
CA HIS A 96 9.13 -13.07 -27.90
C HIS A 96 9.69 -11.85 -27.14
N VAL A 97 9.03 -10.68 -27.22
CA VAL A 97 9.45 -9.43 -26.56
C VAL A 97 8.36 -8.92 -25.61
N GLN A 98 8.58 -9.23 -24.34
CA GLN A 98 8.42 -8.38 -23.15
C GLN A 98 7.23 -7.39 -23.11
N THR A 99 6.35 -7.59 -22.13
CA THR A 99 5.23 -6.70 -21.83
C THR A 99 5.73 -5.45 -21.10
N PHE A 100 5.39 -4.27 -21.63
CA PHE A 100 5.62 -2.98 -20.99
C PHE A 100 4.39 -2.58 -20.19
N HIS A 101 4.61 -2.00 -19.02
CA HIS A 101 3.55 -1.47 -18.17
C HIS A 101 3.76 0.03 -17.96
N ILE A 102 2.67 0.77 -17.97
CA ILE A 102 2.64 2.17 -17.58
C ILE A 102 1.50 2.35 -16.59
N GLY A 103 1.74 3.08 -15.52
CA GLY A 103 0.78 3.33 -14.47
C GLY A 103 0.86 4.73 -13.91
N VAL A 104 -0.27 5.25 -13.45
CA VAL A 104 -0.40 6.55 -12.79
C VAL A 104 -1.15 6.35 -11.48
N THR A 105 -0.69 6.99 -10.42
CA THR A 105 -1.39 7.12 -9.14
C THR A 105 -1.51 8.61 -8.82
N TYR A 106 -2.72 9.06 -8.53
CA TYR A 106 -3.03 10.46 -8.27
C TYR A 106 -3.86 10.58 -7.00
N ILE A 107 -3.49 11.52 -6.13
CA ILE A 107 -4.27 11.89 -4.95
C ILE A 107 -4.57 13.39 -4.99
N ASN A 108 -5.79 13.74 -4.60
CA ASN A 108 -6.26 15.09 -4.37
C ASN A 108 -6.74 15.19 -2.92
N TYR A 109 -6.16 16.13 -2.17
CA TYR A 109 -6.44 16.29 -0.74
C TYR A 109 -7.74 17.06 -0.44
N GLY A 110 -8.49 17.47 -1.46
CA GLY A 110 -9.65 18.33 -1.31
C GLY A 110 -9.27 19.80 -1.17
N SER A 111 -10.19 20.59 -0.62
CA SER A 111 -10.02 22.01 -0.37
C SER A 111 -10.06 22.26 1.14
N PHE A 112 -9.14 23.09 1.63
CA PHE A 112 -9.05 23.50 3.02
C PHE A 112 -9.28 25.00 3.12
N ASP A 113 -9.95 25.43 4.19
CA ASP A 113 -10.10 26.84 4.51
C ASP A 113 -8.86 27.34 5.27
N GLY A 114 -8.21 28.36 4.74
CA GLY A 114 -7.07 29.04 5.35
C GLY A 114 -7.50 30.17 6.27
N TYR A 115 -6.82 30.29 7.41
CA TYR A 115 -6.98 31.38 8.37
C TYR A 115 -5.60 31.86 8.86
N ASP A 116 -5.46 33.16 9.08
CA ASP A 116 -4.28 33.74 9.73
C ASP A 116 -4.32 33.56 11.26
N LEU A 117 -3.26 34.02 11.95
CA LEU A 117 -3.15 33.93 13.41
C LEU A 117 -4.23 34.73 14.16
N ASP A 118 -4.79 35.75 13.51
CA ASP A 118 -5.86 36.61 14.05
C ASP A 118 -7.26 36.06 13.73
N GLY A 119 -7.34 34.93 13.02
CA GLY A 119 -8.59 34.26 12.64
C GLY A 119 -9.27 34.84 11.40
N ASN A 120 -8.61 35.71 10.63
CA ASN A 120 -9.13 36.18 9.35
C ASN A 120 -8.89 35.14 8.27
N SER A 121 -9.86 34.94 7.37
CA SER A 121 -9.72 33.98 6.28
C SER A 121 -8.66 34.44 5.28
N THR A 122 -7.75 33.53 4.92
CA THR A 122 -6.72 33.73 3.88
C THR A 122 -7.12 33.14 2.52
N GLY A 123 -8.38 32.67 2.38
CA GLY A 123 -8.88 31.96 1.20
C GLY A 123 -8.83 30.45 1.36
N THR A 124 -9.02 29.72 0.26
CA THR A 124 -8.93 28.25 0.23
C THR A 124 -7.62 27.79 -0.39
N PHE A 125 -7.07 26.69 0.14
CA PHE A 125 -5.89 26.03 -0.42
C PHE A 125 -6.15 24.54 -0.63
N SER A 126 -5.36 23.93 -1.51
CA SER A 126 -5.49 22.52 -1.88
C SER A 126 -4.10 21.90 -2.06
N GLY A 127 -4.06 20.58 -2.12
CA GLY A 127 -2.86 19.82 -2.44
C GLY A 127 -3.18 18.64 -3.35
N ASN A 128 -2.22 18.26 -4.19
CA ASN A 128 -2.29 17.05 -4.98
C ASN A 128 -0.90 16.44 -5.17
N GLU A 129 -0.88 15.13 -5.38
CA GLU A 129 0.34 14.40 -5.70
C GLU A 129 0.07 13.42 -6.84
N THR A 130 1.07 13.24 -7.70
CA THR A 130 1.03 12.34 -8.84
C THR A 130 2.30 11.50 -8.89
N ALA A 131 2.17 10.20 -9.05
CA ALA A 131 3.25 9.29 -9.40
C ALA A 131 2.97 8.66 -10.76
N ILE A 132 3.89 8.85 -11.71
CA ILE A 132 3.89 8.14 -13.00
C ILE A 132 4.93 7.04 -12.91
N SER A 133 4.57 5.85 -13.36
CA SER A 133 5.39 4.65 -13.29
C SER A 133 5.49 3.97 -14.65
N ALA A 134 6.67 3.43 -14.95
CA ALA A 134 6.92 2.57 -16.09
C ALA A 134 7.59 1.29 -15.61
N GLY A 135 7.09 0.16 -16.09
CA GLY A 135 7.39 -1.15 -15.56
C GLY A 135 7.75 -2.17 -16.60
N TYR A 136 8.58 -3.13 -16.19
CA TYR A 136 9.10 -4.16 -17.06
C TYR A 136 9.38 -5.47 -16.29
N ASN A 137 9.09 -6.63 -16.88
CA ASN A 137 9.43 -7.95 -16.32
C ASN A 137 10.42 -8.75 -17.16
N TYR A 138 11.09 -9.70 -16.52
CA TYR A 138 11.93 -10.69 -17.17
C TYR A 138 11.72 -12.06 -16.52
N LYS A 139 11.37 -13.06 -17.34
CA LYS A 139 11.35 -14.47 -16.88
C LYS A 139 12.76 -15.04 -17.00
N ILE A 140 13.28 -15.57 -15.90
CA ILE A 140 14.59 -16.22 -15.89
C ILE A 140 14.49 -17.55 -16.68
N PRO A 141 15.31 -17.75 -17.73
CA PRO A 141 15.27 -18.97 -18.53
C PRO A 141 15.47 -20.25 -17.71
N PHE A 142 14.79 -21.33 -18.07
CA PHE A 142 14.86 -22.64 -17.40
C PHE A 142 14.48 -22.60 -15.91
N SER A 143 13.71 -21.59 -15.50
CA SER A 143 13.19 -21.48 -14.14
C SER A 143 11.75 -20.98 -14.15
N ASP A 144 11.11 -21.10 -12.99
CA ASP A 144 9.78 -20.62 -12.70
C ASP A 144 9.79 -19.24 -12.02
N ILE A 145 10.89 -18.50 -12.16
CA ILE A 145 11.13 -17.21 -11.50
C ILE A 145 10.99 -16.07 -12.49
N TYR A 146 10.20 -15.07 -12.09
CA TYR A 146 10.00 -13.80 -12.76
C TYR A 146 10.62 -12.71 -11.91
N VAL A 147 11.34 -11.80 -12.54
CA VAL A 147 11.87 -10.59 -11.90
C VAL A 147 11.30 -9.38 -12.62
N GLY A 148 11.12 -8.27 -11.91
CA GLY A 148 10.63 -7.05 -12.54
C GLY A 148 11.12 -5.81 -11.82
N ALA A 149 11.09 -4.70 -12.53
CA ALA A 149 11.39 -3.39 -11.99
C ALA A 149 10.39 -2.34 -12.49
N ASN A 150 10.06 -1.38 -11.62
CA ASN A 150 9.37 -0.14 -11.99
C ASN A 150 10.26 1.06 -11.72
N LEU A 151 10.20 2.05 -12.61
CA LEU A 151 10.69 3.40 -12.37
C LEU A 151 9.49 4.32 -12.12
N LYS A 152 9.56 5.14 -11.07
CA LYS A 152 8.55 6.13 -10.72
C LYS A 152 9.13 7.54 -10.73
N VAL A 153 8.38 8.47 -11.32
CA VAL A 153 8.58 9.91 -11.16
C VAL A 153 7.41 10.45 -10.35
N ILE A 154 7.73 11.18 -9.30
CA ILE A 154 6.78 11.64 -8.29
C ILE A 154 6.77 13.17 -8.30
N THR A 155 5.58 13.74 -8.27
CA THR A 155 5.36 15.18 -8.15
C THR A 155 4.35 15.41 -7.04
N SER A 156 4.61 16.41 -6.21
CA SER A 156 3.72 16.81 -5.14
C SER A 156 3.66 18.32 -5.06
N ALA A 157 2.44 18.83 -4.94
CA ALA A 157 2.12 20.23 -4.76
C ALA A 157 1.20 20.34 -3.53
N LEU A 158 1.69 20.97 -2.48
CA LEU A 158 0.96 21.23 -1.25
C LEU A 158 0.87 22.75 -1.08
N GLU A 159 -0.27 23.34 -1.46
CA GLU A 159 -0.46 24.79 -1.54
C GLU A 159 0.64 25.47 -2.38
N GLN A 160 1.60 26.14 -1.75
CA GLN A 160 2.71 26.84 -2.40
C GLN A 160 3.99 26.01 -2.49
N TYR A 161 4.06 24.89 -1.76
CA TYR A 161 5.24 24.05 -1.67
C TYR A 161 5.19 22.94 -2.70
N ASN A 162 6.29 22.77 -3.44
CA ASN A 162 6.41 21.76 -4.49
C ASN A 162 7.60 20.85 -4.24
N SER A 163 7.45 19.59 -4.61
CA SER A 163 8.46 18.56 -4.41
C SER A 163 8.41 17.56 -5.56
N VAL A 164 9.57 17.19 -6.07
CA VAL A 164 9.74 16.21 -7.15
C VAL A 164 10.67 15.13 -6.65
N GLY A 165 10.30 13.88 -6.84
CA GLY A 165 11.06 12.72 -6.40
C GLY A 165 11.12 11.63 -7.46
N GLY A 166 11.99 10.66 -7.22
CA GLY A 166 12.10 9.46 -8.04
C GLY A 166 12.23 8.23 -7.16
N ALA A 167 11.65 7.11 -7.61
CA ALA A 167 11.73 5.84 -6.91
C ALA A 167 11.82 4.65 -7.86
N LEU A 168 12.40 3.57 -7.35
CA LEU A 168 12.44 2.26 -7.98
C LEU A 168 11.65 1.26 -7.15
N ASP A 169 10.91 0.40 -7.83
CA ASP A 169 10.39 -0.83 -7.22
C ASP A 169 11.04 -2.04 -7.87
N PHE A 170 11.28 -3.08 -7.08
CA PHE A 170 11.76 -4.37 -7.53
C PHE A 170 10.81 -5.47 -7.08
N GLY A 171 10.63 -6.47 -7.92
CA GLY A 171 9.82 -7.64 -7.63
C GLY A 171 10.52 -8.91 -8.05
N VAL A 172 10.37 -9.95 -7.25
CA VAL A 172 10.70 -11.33 -7.61
C VAL A 172 9.47 -12.18 -7.34
N MET A 173 9.08 -13.03 -8.28
CA MET A 173 7.95 -13.92 -8.14
C MET A 173 8.27 -15.31 -8.66
N TYR A 174 7.96 -16.32 -7.85
CA TYR A 174 8.03 -17.74 -8.20
C TYR A 174 6.62 -18.25 -8.49
N ILE A 175 6.43 -18.95 -9.61
CA ILE A 175 5.13 -19.49 -10.04
C ILE A 175 5.24 -20.98 -10.29
N ASN A 176 4.60 -21.80 -9.45
CA ASN A 176 4.45 -23.23 -9.69
C ASN A 176 3.12 -23.50 -10.39
N GLU A 177 3.17 -23.75 -11.71
CA GLU A 177 1.98 -24.00 -12.53
C GLU A 177 1.24 -25.28 -12.16
N LYS A 178 1.91 -26.30 -11.59
CA LYS A 178 1.27 -27.58 -11.23
C LYS A 178 0.38 -27.47 -10.00
N LEU A 179 0.79 -26.65 -9.05
CA LEU A 179 0.08 -26.43 -7.79
C LEU A 179 -0.78 -25.16 -7.80
N ASP A 180 -0.71 -24.38 -8.89
CA ASP A 180 -1.19 -22.99 -8.97
C ASP A 180 -0.78 -22.17 -7.73
N PHE A 181 0.50 -22.31 -7.35
CA PHE A 181 1.10 -21.68 -6.17
C PHE A 181 2.06 -20.58 -6.57
N HIS A 182 1.85 -19.37 -6.05
CA HIS A 182 2.72 -18.22 -6.30
C HIS A 182 3.35 -17.74 -4.98
N ALA A 183 4.62 -17.39 -5.03
CA ALA A 183 5.30 -16.68 -3.95
C ALA A 183 6.02 -15.45 -4.51
N ALA A 184 5.97 -14.32 -3.82
CA ALA A 184 6.59 -13.09 -4.28
C ALA A 184 7.28 -12.34 -3.15
N LEU A 185 8.34 -11.61 -3.51
CA LEU A 185 9.03 -10.64 -2.67
C LEU A 185 9.10 -9.33 -3.43
N THR A 186 8.69 -8.23 -2.81
CA THR A 186 8.78 -6.90 -3.41
C THR A 186 9.51 -5.92 -2.51
N VAL A 187 10.27 -5.02 -3.12
CA VAL A 187 10.90 -3.87 -2.49
C VAL A 187 10.39 -2.64 -3.23
N ARG A 188 9.56 -1.83 -2.59
CA ARG A 188 8.86 -0.69 -3.20
C ARG A 188 9.38 0.62 -2.66
N ASN A 189 9.32 1.65 -3.49
CA ASN A 189 9.62 3.04 -3.16
C ASN A 189 11.07 3.28 -2.72
N LEU A 190 12.04 2.54 -3.28
CA LEU A 190 13.46 2.81 -3.06
C LEU A 190 13.88 4.05 -3.87
N GLY A 191 14.05 5.20 -3.21
CA GLY A 191 14.26 6.45 -3.92
C GLY A 191 14.59 7.64 -3.04
N THR A 192 14.51 8.84 -3.63
CA THR A 192 14.82 10.11 -2.96
C THR A 192 14.04 11.28 -3.57
N GLN A 193 14.00 12.40 -2.84
CA GLN A 193 13.52 13.68 -3.34
C GLN A 193 14.62 14.37 -4.17
N PHE A 194 14.29 14.78 -5.39
CA PHE A 194 15.13 15.65 -6.23
C PHE A 194 14.96 17.12 -5.85
N SER A 195 13.75 17.52 -5.49
CA SER A 195 13.46 18.82 -4.87
C SER A 195 12.67 18.62 -3.59
N THR A 196 12.92 19.48 -2.60
CA THR A 196 12.31 19.42 -1.27
C THR A 196 11.27 20.52 -1.10
N TYR A 197 10.26 20.34 -0.25
CA TYR A 197 9.28 21.39 0.05
C TYR A 197 9.90 22.62 0.71
N ALA A 198 10.78 22.43 1.70
CA ALA A 198 11.32 23.50 2.54
C ALA A 198 12.81 23.31 2.88
N GLY A 199 13.60 22.77 1.95
CA GLY A 199 15.05 22.59 2.11
C GLY A 199 15.48 21.36 2.92
N GLN A 200 14.54 20.66 3.55
CA GLN A 200 14.81 19.39 4.24
C GLN A 200 14.49 18.21 3.33
N ASN A 201 15.44 17.28 3.21
CA ASN A 201 15.23 16.01 2.53
C ASN A 201 14.62 15.00 3.50
N GLU A 202 13.51 14.40 3.09
CA GLU A 202 12.78 13.39 3.84
C GLU A 202 12.85 12.04 3.09
N PRO A 203 12.96 10.91 3.81
CA PRO A 203 13.01 9.61 3.17
C PRO A 203 11.67 9.28 2.49
N LEU A 204 11.73 8.45 1.45
CA LEU A 204 10.55 7.86 0.81
C LEU A 204 10.01 6.68 1.65
N PRO A 205 8.74 6.28 1.46
CA PRO A 205 8.11 5.24 2.26
C PRO A 205 8.50 3.86 1.74
N LEU A 206 9.78 3.51 1.93
CA LEU A 206 10.37 2.21 1.55
C LEU A 206 9.56 1.09 2.20
N GLU A 207 9.20 0.09 1.39
CA GLU A 207 8.41 -1.04 1.85
C GLU A 207 8.94 -2.36 1.29
N VAL A 208 9.16 -3.34 2.16
CA VAL A 208 9.55 -4.71 1.80
C VAL A 208 8.40 -5.65 2.15
N ASN A 209 7.88 -6.38 1.17
CA ASN A 209 6.74 -7.28 1.36
C ASN A 209 7.06 -8.68 0.85
N PHE A 210 6.56 -9.70 1.54
CA PHE A 210 6.56 -11.09 1.08
C PHE A 210 5.13 -11.60 0.97
N GLY A 211 4.81 -12.38 -0.05
CA GLY A 211 3.46 -12.86 -0.28
C GLY A 211 3.44 -14.28 -0.83
N MET A 212 2.38 -15.00 -0.49
CA MET A 212 2.08 -16.34 -1.00
C MET A 212 0.61 -16.39 -1.42
N SER A 213 0.30 -17.10 -2.48
CA SER A 213 -1.08 -17.45 -2.82
C SER A 213 -1.16 -18.81 -3.51
N GLN A 214 -2.31 -19.46 -3.37
CA GLN A 214 -2.56 -20.71 -4.07
C GLN A 214 -4.04 -20.88 -4.37
N THR A 215 -4.36 -21.37 -5.56
CA THR A 215 -5.71 -21.87 -5.86
C THR A 215 -5.82 -23.32 -5.43
N LEU A 216 -6.86 -23.63 -4.65
CA LEU A 216 -7.08 -25.00 -4.18
C LEU A 216 -7.55 -25.91 -5.32
N GLU A 217 -7.09 -27.17 -5.29
CA GLU A 217 -7.57 -28.17 -6.24
C GLU A 217 -9.05 -28.48 -5.96
N ASN A 218 -9.87 -28.54 -7.01
CA ASN A 218 -11.32 -28.83 -6.96
C ASN A 218 -12.20 -27.79 -6.24
N VAL A 219 -11.64 -26.70 -5.72
CA VAL A 219 -12.39 -25.61 -5.10
C VAL A 219 -12.00 -24.31 -5.80
N PRO A 220 -12.96 -23.51 -6.30
CA PRO A 220 -12.67 -22.23 -6.98
C PRO A 220 -12.32 -21.15 -5.96
N LEU A 221 -11.35 -21.41 -5.08
CA LEU A 221 -10.90 -20.56 -4.00
C LEU A 221 -9.39 -20.37 -4.11
N ARG A 222 -8.96 -19.12 -4.22
CA ARG A 222 -7.56 -18.72 -4.07
C ARG A 222 -7.36 -18.05 -2.73
N TRP A 223 -6.46 -18.57 -1.91
CA TRP A 223 -6.06 -17.91 -0.67
C TRP A 223 -4.82 -17.05 -0.90
N HIS A 224 -4.72 -15.97 -0.14
CA HIS A 224 -3.61 -15.02 -0.17
C HIS A 224 -3.11 -14.77 1.25
N LEU A 225 -1.80 -14.76 1.39
CA LEU A 225 -1.10 -14.36 2.60
C LEU A 225 -0.05 -13.34 2.19
N THR A 226 -0.04 -12.18 2.84
CA THR A 226 1.01 -11.17 2.66
C THR A 226 1.58 -10.78 4.01
N LEU A 227 2.90 -10.74 4.10
CA LEU A 227 3.65 -10.10 5.17
C LEU A 227 4.13 -8.74 4.65
N GLU A 228 3.59 -7.66 5.21
CA GLU A 228 3.91 -6.29 4.81
C GLU A 228 4.99 -5.64 5.69
N ASN A 229 5.73 -4.67 5.17
CA ASN A 229 6.67 -3.84 5.94
C ASN A 229 7.73 -4.64 6.74
N LEU A 230 8.29 -5.69 6.14
CA LEU A 230 9.27 -6.59 6.78
C LEU A 230 10.55 -5.88 7.25
N GLN A 231 10.88 -4.71 6.70
CA GLN A 231 12.03 -3.90 7.07
C GLN A 231 11.87 -3.15 8.40
N LYS A 232 10.64 -2.99 8.92
CA LYS A 232 10.35 -2.18 10.10
C LYS A 232 9.87 -3.06 11.25
N TRP A 233 10.67 -3.20 12.30
CA TRP A 233 10.30 -3.91 13.52
C TRP A 233 10.79 -3.14 14.75
N PRO A 234 9.90 -2.74 15.68
CA PRO A 234 8.43 -2.85 15.64
C PRO A 234 7.80 -1.88 14.62
N ILE A 235 6.69 -2.30 14.01
CA ILE A 235 5.76 -1.47 13.24
C ILE A 235 4.67 -0.83 14.11
N SER A 236 4.39 -1.37 15.30
CA SER A 236 3.38 -0.82 16.19
C SER A 236 3.77 0.54 16.78
N VAL A 237 2.76 1.40 16.91
CA VAL A 237 2.84 2.65 17.65
C VAL A 237 1.91 2.55 18.85
N ALA A 238 2.38 3.02 20.01
CA ALA A 238 1.56 3.10 21.21
C ALA A 238 0.40 4.06 20.96
N ASN A 239 -0.83 3.59 21.22
CA ASN A 239 -2.01 4.42 21.02
C ASN A 239 -2.24 5.29 22.27
N PRO A 240 -2.13 6.63 22.18
CA PRO A 240 -2.32 7.51 23.33
C PRO A 240 -3.74 7.41 23.93
N ALA A 241 -4.73 7.01 23.12
CA ALA A 241 -6.10 6.80 23.60
C ALA A 241 -6.28 5.50 24.42
N ARG A 242 -5.23 4.68 24.57
CA ARG A 242 -5.25 3.41 25.32
C ARG A 242 -4.35 3.42 26.55
N VAL A 243 -3.81 4.58 26.91
CA VAL A 243 -3.00 4.73 28.11
C VAL A 243 -3.88 4.52 29.34
N THR A 244 -3.51 3.55 30.18
CA THR A 244 -4.20 3.33 31.46
C THR A 244 -3.51 4.13 32.56
N THR A 245 -4.30 4.80 33.39
CA THR A 245 -3.79 5.56 34.54
C THR A 245 -4.16 4.79 35.81
N ASP A 246 -3.17 4.46 36.62
CA ASP A 246 -3.37 3.82 37.92
C ASP A 246 -3.94 4.81 38.96
N LEU A 247 -4.43 4.32 40.10
CA LEU A 247 -4.94 5.15 41.20
C LEU A 247 -3.89 6.14 41.75
N ASP A 248 -2.60 5.82 41.58
CA ASP A 248 -1.47 6.67 41.96
C ASP A 248 -1.07 7.69 40.87
N GLY A 249 -1.82 7.78 39.77
CA GLY A 249 -1.57 8.74 38.68
C GLY A 249 -0.47 8.33 37.71
N ASN A 250 0.07 7.12 37.82
CA ASN A 250 1.05 6.58 36.89
C ASN A 250 0.38 6.16 35.57
N GLN A 251 0.92 6.66 34.45
CA GLN A 251 0.48 6.30 33.10
C GLN A 251 1.29 5.11 32.60
N THR A 252 0.61 4.03 32.22
CA THR A 252 1.24 2.87 31.57
C THR A 252 0.81 2.78 30.11
N GLU A 253 1.78 2.84 29.21
CA GLU A 253 1.55 2.66 27.77
C GLU A 253 1.26 1.19 27.42
N GLU A 254 0.53 0.97 26.33
CA GLU A 254 0.23 -0.36 25.82
C GLU A 254 1.52 -1.10 25.44
N LYS A 255 1.81 -2.19 26.14
CA LYS A 255 2.92 -3.09 25.77
C LYS A 255 2.46 -4.08 24.71
N VAL A 256 2.93 -3.89 23.48
CA VAL A 256 2.67 -4.83 22.38
C VAL A 256 3.59 -6.05 22.50
N SER A 257 3.02 -7.25 22.47
CA SER A 257 3.78 -8.50 22.52
C SER A 257 4.43 -8.81 21.17
N PHE A 258 5.50 -9.61 21.15
CA PHE A 258 6.17 -10.05 19.90
C PHE A 258 5.20 -10.71 18.91
N LEU A 259 4.25 -11.51 19.40
CA LEU A 259 3.26 -12.17 18.54
C LEU A 259 2.26 -11.17 17.96
N ASN A 260 1.79 -10.20 18.76
CA ASN A 260 0.92 -9.14 18.25
C ASN A 260 1.64 -8.27 17.23
N GLU A 261 2.93 -8.01 17.43
CA GLU A 261 3.78 -7.34 16.46
C GLU A 261 3.82 -8.10 15.15
N GLY A 262 4.11 -9.41 15.20
CA GLY A 262 4.15 -10.28 14.02
C GLY A 262 2.81 -10.33 13.29
N LEU A 263 1.70 -10.37 14.02
CA LEU A 263 0.36 -10.33 13.42
C LEU A 263 0.10 -8.99 12.71
N ARG A 264 0.63 -7.85 13.18
CA ARG A 264 0.49 -6.57 12.47
C ARG A 264 1.27 -6.50 11.15
N HIS A 265 2.11 -7.47 10.84
CA HIS A 265 2.66 -7.61 9.50
C HIS A 265 1.78 -8.46 8.59
N LEU A 266 0.80 -9.19 9.12
CA LEU A 266 0.02 -10.17 8.39
C LEU A 266 -1.23 -9.57 7.73
N ILE A 267 -1.45 -9.96 6.48
CA ILE A 267 -2.70 -9.75 5.73
C ILE A 267 -3.13 -11.10 5.18
N LEU A 268 -4.42 -11.42 5.36
CA LEU A 268 -5.04 -12.61 4.79
C LEU A 268 -6.12 -12.21 3.79
N GLY A 269 -6.20 -12.93 2.68
CA GLY A 269 -7.19 -12.73 1.63
C GLY A 269 -7.72 -14.05 1.07
N ALA A 270 -8.94 -14.02 0.56
CA ALA A 270 -9.61 -15.14 -0.08
C ALA A 270 -10.41 -14.64 -1.28
N GLU A 271 -10.16 -15.19 -2.47
CA GLU A 271 -10.87 -14.89 -3.71
C GLU A 271 -11.62 -16.14 -4.18
N LEU A 272 -12.95 -16.06 -4.21
CA LEU A 272 -13.83 -17.08 -4.77
C LEU A 272 -14.12 -16.76 -6.24
N PHE A 273 -14.03 -17.80 -7.07
CA PHE A 273 -14.18 -17.73 -8.53
C PHE A 273 -13.22 -16.73 -9.20
N PRO A 274 -11.90 -16.82 -8.96
CA PRO A 274 -10.93 -15.85 -9.50
C PRO A 274 -10.97 -15.73 -11.03
N GLU A 275 -11.21 -16.84 -11.74
CA GLU A 275 -11.33 -16.86 -13.21
C GLU A 275 -12.77 -16.70 -13.72
N GLY A 276 -13.74 -16.65 -12.80
CA GLY A 276 -15.16 -16.60 -13.14
C GLY A 276 -15.62 -15.25 -13.67
N GLY A 277 -16.81 -15.24 -14.28
CA GLY A 277 -17.49 -14.00 -14.66
C GLY A 277 -17.97 -13.17 -13.45
N PHE A 278 -18.11 -13.80 -12.30
CA PHE A 278 -18.42 -13.18 -11.02
C PHE A 278 -17.40 -13.66 -9.98
N ASN A 279 -16.87 -12.75 -9.18
CA ASN A 279 -15.95 -13.07 -8.10
C ASN A 279 -16.36 -12.39 -6.79
N ILE A 280 -16.09 -13.08 -5.68
CA ILE A 280 -16.26 -12.56 -4.33
C ILE A 280 -14.89 -12.59 -3.67
N ARG A 281 -14.56 -11.49 -3.00
CA ARG A 281 -13.26 -11.29 -2.35
C ARG A 281 -13.48 -10.90 -0.90
N LEU A 282 -12.73 -11.52 -0.01
CA LEU A 282 -12.72 -11.22 1.41
C LEU A 282 -11.28 -11.05 1.87
N GLY A 283 -11.03 -10.04 2.71
CA GLY A 283 -9.71 -9.73 3.22
C GLY A 283 -9.75 -9.30 4.67
N TYR A 284 -8.66 -9.59 5.39
CA TYR A 284 -8.44 -9.15 6.76
C TYR A 284 -7.01 -8.64 6.93
N ASN A 285 -6.88 -7.35 7.26
CA ASN A 285 -5.61 -6.73 7.61
C ASN A 285 -5.54 -6.55 9.14
N PHE A 286 -4.61 -7.27 9.78
CA PHE A 286 -4.47 -7.29 11.24
C PHE A 286 -3.95 -5.96 11.80
N ARG A 287 -3.04 -5.30 11.08
CA ARG A 287 -2.56 -3.96 11.47
C ARG A 287 -3.69 -2.95 11.54
N ARG A 288 -4.47 -2.89 10.45
CA ARG A 288 -5.61 -1.98 10.33
C ARG A 288 -6.68 -2.28 11.38
N ALA A 289 -6.91 -3.57 11.67
CA ALA A 289 -7.81 -3.97 12.75
C ALA A 289 -7.37 -3.44 14.11
N GLU A 290 -6.08 -3.50 14.44
CA GLU A 290 -5.58 -3.05 15.73
C GLU A 290 -5.39 -1.54 15.83
N GLU A 291 -4.87 -0.88 14.80
CA GLU A 291 -4.60 0.57 14.82
C GLU A 291 -5.89 1.39 14.84
N LEU A 292 -6.91 0.96 14.10
CA LEU A 292 -8.19 1.66 13.99
C LEU A 292 -9.26 1.11 14.94
N ARG A 293 -8.87 0.25 15.89
CA ARG A 293 -9.77 -0.25 16.93
C ARG A 293 -10.05 0.85 17.94
N ILE A 294 -11.34 1.17 18.08
CA ILE A 294 -11.86 2.05 19.12
C ILE A 294 -12.12 1.20 20.38
N VAL A 295 -11.66 1.69 21.53
CA VAL A 295 -11.87 1.03 22.83
C VAL A 295 -13.38 0.99 23.12
N ASP A 296 -13.84 -0.11 23.74
CA ASP A 296 -15.25 -0.33 24.09
C ASP A 296 -16.25 -0.42 22.92
N GLN A 297 -15.78 -0.48 21.68
CA GLN A 297 -16.64 -0.68 20.51
C GLN A 297 -16.21 -1.89 19.67
N ARG A 298 -17.20 -2.73 19.32
CA ARG A 298 -16.99 -3.80 18.33
C ARG A 298 -16.72 -3.17 16.97
N ASN A 299 -15.50 -3.34 16.47
CA ASN A 299 -15.09 -2.82 15.17
C ASN A 299 -14.71 -3.97 14.22
N PHE A 300 -14.87 -3.71 12.94
CA PHE A 300 -14.47 -4.60 11.85
C PHE A 300 -13.44 -3.89 10.96
N SER A 301 -12.59 -3.06 11.58
CA SER A 301 -11.70 -2.11 10.89
C SER A 301 -10.63 -2.77 10.01
N GLY A 302 -10.39 -4.08 10.15
CA GLY A 302 -9.50 -4.83 9.27
C GLY A 302 -10.21 -5.55 8.13
N LEU A 303 -11.54 -5.67 8.16
CA LEU A 303 -12.30 -6.49 7.23
C LEU A 303 -12.63 -5.70 5.95
N SER A 304 -12.38 -6.34 4.81
CA SER A 304 -12.70 -5.80 3.49
C SER A 304 -13.47 -6.85 2.69
N VAL A 305 -14.48 -6.40 1.94
CA VAL A 305 -15.29 -7.26 1.07
C VAL A 305 -15.41 -6.61 -0.30
N GLY A 306 -15.20 -7.39 -1.35
CA GLY A 306 -15.33 -6.93 -2.71
C GLY A 306 -16.05 -7.93 -3.60
N VAL A 307 -16.61 -7.38 -4.68
CA VAL A 307 -17.25 -8.14 -5.75
C VAL A 307 -16.73 -7.65 -7.08
N GLY A 308 -16.64 -8.56 -8.04
CA GLY A 308 -16.28 -8.23 -9.40
C GLY A 308 -17.19 -8.94 -10.39
N ILE A 309 -17.53 -8.24 -11.46
CA ILE A 309 -18.38 -8.73 -12.54
C ILE A 309 -17.68 -8.46 -13.87
N LYS A 310 -17.52 -9.51 -14.68
CA LYS A 310 -17.06 -9.42 -16.06
C LYS A 310 -18.26 -9.43 -17.00
N LEU A 311 -18.37 -8.38 -17.82
CA LEU A 311 -19.32 -8.25 -18.90
C LEU A 311 -18.55 -8.02 -20.20
N ASN A 312 -18.44 -9.07 -21.02
CA ASN A 312 -17.65 -9.07 -22.26
C ASN A 312 -16.20 -8.62 -22.02
N LYS A 313 -15.82 -7.48 -22.60
CA LYS A 313 -14.50 -6.85 -22.50
C LYS A 313 -14.33 -5.98 -21.26
N MET A 314 -15.39 -5.75 -20.48
CA MET A 314 -15.36 -4.88 -19.30
C MET A 314 -15.41 -5.71 -18.01
N ARG A 315 -14.64 -5.30 -17.03
CA ARG A 315 -14.64 -5.84 -15.67
C ARG A 315 -14.88 -4.71 -14.69
N PHE A 316 -16.01 -4.78 -14.00
CA PHE A 316 -16.35 -3.88 -12.92
C PHE A 316 -15.93 -4.53 -11.62
N SER A 317 -15.20 -3.79 -10.77
CA SER A 317 -14.87 -4.22 -9.43
C SER A 317 -15.35 -3.16 -8.44
N TYR A 318 -16.01 -3.62 -7.38
CA TYR A 318 -16.41 -2.79 -6.27
C TYR A 318 -15.86 -3.36 -4.98
N THR A 319 -15.45 -2.51 -4.06
CA THR A 319 -15.00 -2.94 -2.74
C THR A 319 -15.45 -1.98 -1.68
N HIS A 320 -15.88 -2.56 -0.58
CA HIS A 320 -16.17 -1.86 0.66
C HIS A 320 -15.15 -2.29 1.70
N ALA A 321 -14.33 -1.34 2.14
CA ALA A 321 -13.38 -1.53 3.22
C ALA A 321 -13.83 -0.70 4.42
N ARG A 322 -13.97 -1.34 5.57
CA ARG A 322 -14.35 -0.67 6.82
C ARG A 322 -13.07 -0.24 7.52
N TYR A 323 -12.89 1.06 7.73
CA TYR A 323 -11.69 1.60 8.38
C TYR A 323 -11.94 1.89 9.86
N SER A 324 -13.08 2.46 10.23
CA SER A 324 -13.45 2.64 11.64
C SER A 324 -14.96 2.59 11.83
N GLY A 325 -15.43 2.71 13.08
CA GLY A 325 -16.86 2.88 13.36
C GLY A 325 -17.46 4.13 12.71
N ALA A 326 -16.64 5.16 12.49
CA ALA A 326 -17.05 6.46 11.97
C ALA A 326 -16.81 6.63 10.46
N SER A 327 -16.13 5.69 9.78
CA SER A 327 -15.84 5.84 8.36
C SER A 327 -15.64 4.51 7.62
N ASN A 328 -16.19 4.46 6.41
CA ASN A 328 -16.01 3.40 5.44
C ASN A 328 -15.51 4.00 4.12
N THR A 329 -14.70 3.25 3.39
CA THR A 329 -14.19 3.67 2.08
C THR A 329 -14.68 2.71 1.01
N SER A 330 -15.20 3.28 -0.06
CA SER A 330 -15.61 2.53 -1.24
C SER A 330 -14.62 2.73 -2.37
N PHE A 331 -14.35 1.64 -3.08
CA PHE A 331 -13.45 1.59 -4.23
C PHE A 331 -14.22 1.14 -5.45
N PHE A 332 -14.05 1.87 -6.54
CA PHE A 332 -14.64 1.57 -7.82
C PHE A 332 -13.52 1.36 -8.83
N GLY A 333 -13.62 0.30 -9.62
CA GLY A 333 -12.62 -0.05 -10.61
C GLY A 333 -13.28 -0.54 -11.88
N LEU A 334 -12.74 -0.09 -13.00
CA LEU A 334 -13.12 -0.52 -14.32
C LEU A 334 -11.86 -0.98 -15.04
N GLN A 335 -11.86 -2.23 -15.48
CA GLN A 335 -10.87 -2.77 -16.39
C GLN A 335 -11.51 -3.06 -17.74
N ILE A 336 -10.83 -2.67 -18.82
CA ILE A 336 -11.30 -2.79 -20.20
C ILE A 336 -10.23 -3.54 -21.01
N ASP A 337 -10.67 -4.57 -21.70
CA ASP A 337 -9.91 -5.23 -22.76
C ASP A 337 -10.12 -4.45 -24.07
N LEU A 338 -9.05 -3.82 -24.58
CA LEU A 338 -9.10 -2.98 -25.79
C LEU A 338 -8.88 -3.77 -27.09
N GLN A 339 -8.60 -5.06 -27.01
CA GLN A 339 -8.45 -5.93 -28.18
C GLN A 339 -9.78 -6.35 -28.76
#